data_AF-A0A141RFV7-F1
#
_entry.id   AF-A0A141RFV7-F1
#
_cell.length_a   1.000
_cell.length_b   1.000
_cell.length_c   1.000
_cell.angle_alpha   90.00
_cell.angle_beta   90.00
_cell.angle_gamma   90.00
#
_symmetry.space_group_name_H-M   'P 1'
#
loop_
_entity.id
_entity.type
_entity.pdbx_description
1 polymer ?
#
loop_
_entity_poly.entity_id
_entity_poly.type
_entity_poly.pdbx_seq_one_letter_code
_entity_poly.pdbx_strand_id
1 'polypeptide(L)'
;MVMKFSELAPRERHNFVYFLLFFFFYYFIMSAYFPFFPVWLADVNHLTKTETGIVFSSISLFAIIFQPVFGLMSDKLGLRKHLLWTITVLLILFAPFFIFVFSPLLQMNIIAGSLVGGIYLGIV
;
A
#
# COMPACT_ATOMS: atom_id res chain seq x y z
N MET A 1 -10.94 29.36 -4.16
CA MET A 1 -12.24 29.13 -4.83
C MET A 1 -12.52 27.63 -4.74
N VAL A 2 -13.43 27.20 -3.84
CA VAL A 2 -13.82 25.80 -3.72
C VAL A 2 -15.01 25.59 -4.66
N MET A 3 -14.82 24.82 -5.74
CA MET A 3 -15.91 24.48 -6.66
C MET A 3 -16.98 23.68 -5.91
N LYS A 4 -18.25 24.07 -6.06
CA LYS A 4 -19.37 23.34 -5.45
C LYS A 4 -19.71 22.13 -6.31
N PHE A 5 -20.07 21.00 -5.67
CA PHE A 5 -20.39 19.74 -6.36
C PHE A 5 -21.49 19.87 -7.43
N SER A 6 -22.39 20.84 -7.26
CA SER A 6 -23.46 21.19 -8.20
C SER A 6 -22.99 21.87 -9.49
N GLU A 7 -21.75 22.36 -9.55
CA GLU A 7 -21.17 23.11 -10.68
C GLU A 7 -20.38 22.20 -11.63
N LEU A 8 -20.19 20.93 -11.29
CA LEU A 8 -19.45 19.96 -12.11
C LEU A 8 -20.27 19.46 -13.31
N ALA A 9 -19.63 19.32 -14.46
CA ALA A 9 -20.24 18.65 -15.60
C ALA A 9 -20.58 17.18 -15.23
N PRO A 10 -21.61 16.55 -15.83
CA PRO A 10 -22.02 15.19 -15.50
C PRO A 10 -20.87 14.16 -15.55
N ARG A 11 -19.93 14.30 -16.49
CA ARG A 11 -18.74 13.45 -16.62
C ARG A 11 -17.73 13.65 -15.48
N GLU A 12 -17.55 14.89 -15.02
CA GLU A 12 -16.61 15.23 -13.95
C GLU A 12 -17.13 14.73 -12.60
N ARG A 13 -18.44 14.84 -12.38
CA ARG A 13 -19.11 14.26 -11.21
C ARG A 13 -18.91 12.74 -11.13
N HIS A 14 -19.02 12.05 -12.26
CA HIS A 14 -18.83 10.59 -12.33
C HIS A 14 -17.39 10.18 -12.02
N ASN A 15 -16.41 10.89 -12.61
CA ASN A 15 -14.99 10.68 -12.32
C ASN A 15 -14.66 10.96 -10.84
N PHE A 16 -15.27 12.00 -10.25
CA PHE A 16 -15.10 12.32 -8.85
C PHE A 16 -15.62 11.21 -7.94
N VAL A 17 -16.81 10.68 -8.21
CA VAL A 17 -17.37 9.55 -7.45
C VAL A 17 -16.48 8.32 -7.55
N TYR A 18 -15.97 7.98 -8.74
CA TYR A 18 -15.03 6.87 -8.89
C TYR A 18 -13.73 7.07 -8.11
N PHE A 19 -13.18 8.28 -8.13
CA PHE A 19 -12.00 8.63 -7.35
C PHE A 19 -12.27 8.48 -5.85
N LEU A 20 -13.40 9.01 -5.38
CA LEU A 20 -13.81 8.90 -3.98
C LEU A 20 -14.00 7.46 -3.53
N LEU A 21 -14.68 6.63 -4.33
CA LEU A 21 -14.85 5.21 -4.06
C LEU A 21 -13.50 4.47 -4.02
N PHE A 22 -12.59 4.78 -4.95
CA PHE A 22 -11.25 4.21 -4.95
C PHE A 22 -10.50 4.51 -3.64
N PHE A 23 -10.44 5.78 -3.22
CA PHE A 23 -9.78 6.14 -1.95
C PHE A 23 -10.47 5.54 -0.75
N PHE A 24 -11.80 5.47 -0.75
CA PHE A 24 -12.55 4.81 0.31
C PHE A 24 -12.12 3.35 0.47
N PHE A 25 -12.10 2.56 -0.61
CA PHE A 25 -11.68 1.16 -0.53
C PHE A 25 -10.19 1.00 -0.20
N TYR A 26 -9.32 1.84 -0.77
CA TYR A 26 -7.90 1.84 -0.44
C TYR A 26 -7.67 2.06 1.07
N TYR A 27 -8.23 3.14 1.62
CA TYR A 27 -8.07 3.44 3.05
C TYR A 27 -8.80 2.43 3.94
N PHE A 28 -9.92 1.86 3.50
CA PHE A 28 -10.59 0.78 4.21
C PHE A 28 -9.69 -0.46 4.31
N ILE A 29 -9.08 -0.90 3.21
CA ILE A 29 -8.15 -2.05 3.19
C ILE A 29 -6.94 -1.75 4.07
N MET A 30 -6.30 -0.59 3.92
CA MET A 30 -5.10 -0.24 4.69
C MET A 30 -5.40 -0.08 6.18
N SER A 31 -6.55 0.51 6.54
CA SER A 31 -7.00 0.63 7.93
C SER A 31 -7.34 -0.73 8.55
N ALA A 32 -8.00 -1.61 7.79
CA ALA A 32 -8.26 -2.97 8.22
C ALA A 32 -6.97 -3.80 8.31
N TYR A 33 -5.96 -3.53 7.49
CA TYR A 33 -4.69 -4.25 7.51
C TYR A 33 -3.80 -3.85 8.70
N PHE A 34 -3.65 -2.55 8.96
CA PHE A 34 -2.65 -2.00 9.88
C PHE A 34 -2.66 -2.61 11.30
N PRO A 35 -3.81 -2.80 11.98
CA PRO A 35 -3.84 -3.37 13.32
C PRO A 35 -3.57 -4.89 13.34
N PHE A 36 -3.92 -5.62 12.27
CA PHE A 36 -3.69 -7.06 12.19
C PHE A 36 -2.27 -7.41 11.78
N PHE A 37 -1.55 -6.50 11.13
CA PHE A 37 -0.21 -6.78 10.63
C PHE A 37 0.80 -7.17 11.72
N PRO A 38 0.98 -6.40 12.83
CA PRO A 38 1.84 -6.82 13.93
C PRO A 38 1.40 -8.15 14.56
N VAL A 39 0.09 -8.37 14.69
CA VAL A 39 -0.48 -9.59 15.25
C VAL A 39 -0.16 -10.79 14.36
N TRP A 40 -0.30 -10.66 13.05
CA TRP A 40 0.02 -11.71 12.09
C TRP A 40 1.53 -12.04 12.06
N LEU A 41 2.40 -11.03 12.21
CA LEU A 41 3.84 -11.25 12.34
C LEU A 41 4.18 -12.04 13.61
N ALA A 42 3.56 -11.72 14.74
CA ALA A 42 3.83 -12.36 16.02
C ALA A 42 3.17 -13.75 16.14
N ASP A 43 1.88 -13.85 15.87
CA ASP A 43 1.09 -15.06 16.18
C ASP A 43 1.15 -16.11 15.07
N VAL A 44 1.21 -15.68 13.80
CA VAL A 44 1.21 -16.60 12.65
C VAL A 44 2.63 -16.88 12.15
N ASN A 45 3.50 -15.88 12.13
CA ASN A 45 4.89 -16.06 11.69
C ASN A 45 5.87 -16.27 12.83
N HIS A 46 5.40 -16.26 14.09
CA HIS A 46 6.18 -16.51 15.30
C HIS A 46 7.41 -15.60 15.44
N LEU A 47 7.35 -14.38 14.88
CA LEU A 47 8.45 -13.43 14.96
C LEU A 47 8.56 -12.84 16.35
N THR A 48 9.79 -12.65 16.80
CA THR A 48 10.09 -11.90 18.02
C THR A 48 9.77 -10.40 17.84
N LYS A 49 9.70 -9.68 18.96
CA LYS A 49 9.49 -8.22 18.95
C LYS A 49 10.59 -7.49 18.18
N THR A 50 11.83 -7.96 18.28
CA THR A 50 12.98 -7.40 17.57
C THR A 50 12.83 -7.59 16.06
N GLU A 51 12.50 -8.80 15.61
CA GLU A 51 12.30 -9.13 14.19
C GLU A 51 11.12 -8.35 13.59
N THR A 52 10.03 -8.24 14.34
CA THR A 52 8.89 -7.38 13.96
C THR A 52 9.34 -5.92 13.80
N GLY A 53 10.15 -5.40 14.72
CA GLY A 53 10.73 -4.06 14.60
C GLY A 53 11.61 -3.87 13.36
N ILE A 54 12.37 -4.90 12.96
CA ILE A 54 13.18 -4.88 11.73
C ILE A 54 12.27 -4.79 10.50
N VAL A 55 11.19 -5.56 10.44
CA VAL A 55 10.21 -5.52 9.35
C VAL A 55 9.60 -4.12 9.22
N PHE A 56 9.08 -3.56 10.32
CA PHE A 56 8.51 -2.20 10.33
C PHE A 56 9.52 -1.12 9.96
N SER A 57 10.78 -1.27 10.39
CA SER A 57 11.86 -0.35 10.04
C SER A 57 12.18 -0.39 8.55
N SER A 58 12.19 -1.59 7.95
CA SER A 58 12.40 -1.75 6.51
C SER A 58 11.25 -1.15 5.70
N ILE A 59 10.00 -1.41 6.08
CA ILE A 59 8.81 -0.80 5.44
C ILE A 59 8.90 0.73 5.51
N SER A 60 9.22 1.28 6.67
CA SER A 60 9.35 2.73 6.86
C SER A 60 10.44 3.33 5.98
N LEU A 61 11.60 2.66 5.89
CA LEU A 61 12.71 3.09 5.05
C LEU A 61 12.32 3.15 3.57
N PHE A 62 11.71 2.09 3.03
CA PHE A 62 11.27 2.08 1.64
C PHE A 62 10.13 3.05 1.38
N ALA A 63 9.16 3.19 2.30
CA ALA A 63 8.08 4.15 2.18
C ALA A 63 8.62 5.60 2.08
N ILE A 64 9.60 5.98 2.91
CA ILE A 64 10.23 7.31 2.86
C ILE A 64 10.91 7.56 1.52
N ILE A 65 11.51 6.54 0.91
CA ILE A 65 12.18 6.66 -0.40
C ILE A 65 11.15 6.72 -1.53
N PHE A 66 10.14 5.86 -1.50
CA PHE A 66 9.20 5.70 -2.60
C PHE A 66 8.12 6.78 -2.62
N GLN A 67 7.61 7.24 -1.47
CA GLN A 67 6.54 8.25 -1.43
C GLN A 67 6.89 9.55 -2.20
N PRO A 68 8.07 10.17 -2.03
CA PRO A 68 8.45 11.34 -2.83
C PRO A 68 8.60 11.03 -4.31
N VAL A 69 9.18 9.87 -4.65
CA VAL A 69 9.39 9.45 -6.04
C VAL A 69 8.05 9.24 -6.74
N PHE A 70 7.11 8.53 -6.10
CA PHE A 70 5.76 8.32 -6.62
C PHE A 70 4.97 9.62 -6.73
N GLY A 71 5.09 10.53 -5.76
CA GLY A 71 4.47 11.85 -5.82
C GLY A 71 4.93 12.64 -7.05
N LEU A 72 6.25 12.73 -7.26
CA LEU A 72 6.83 13.42 -8.41
C LEU A 72 6.48 12.76 -9.74
N MET A 73 6.48 11.42 -9.80
CA MET A 73 6.09 10.68 -11.01
C MET A 73 4.60 10.88 -11.34
N SER A 74 3.73 10.85 -10.34
CA SER A 74 2.29 11.08 -10.49
C SER A 74 1.98 12.45 -11.08
N ASP A 75 2.74 13.48 -10.66
CA ASP A 75 2.52 14.86 -11.08
C ASP A 75 3.02 15.17 -12.51
N LYS A 76 4.15 14.60 -12.93
CA LYS A 76 4.78 14.94 -14.22
C LYS A 76 4.21 14.22 -15.43
N LEU A 77 3.59 13.05 -15.26
CA LEU A 77 3.30 12.14 -16.38
C LEU A 77 1.81 12.04 -16.76
N GLY A 78 0.91 12.80 -16.11
CA GLY A 78 -0.54 12.60 -16.32
C GLY A 78 -1.00 11.18 -15.95
N LEU A 79 -0.19 10.48 -15.14
CA LEU A 79 -0.24 9.06 -14.80
C LEU A 79 -1.51 8.65 -14.02
N ARG A 80 -2.41 9.60 -13.71
CA ARG A 80 -3.52 9.41 -12.77
C ARG A 80 -4.32 8.14 -13.02
N LYS A 81 -4.60 7.77 -14.27
CA LYS A 81 -5.33 6.52 -14.57
C LYS A 81 -4.47 5.27 -14.39
N HIS A 82 -3.24 5.28 -14.87
CA HIS A 82 -2.32 4.14 -14.78
C HIS A 82 -1.87 3.89 -13.35
N LEU A 83 -1.66 4.95 -12.56
CA LEU A 83 -1.32 4.87 -11.14
C LEU A 83 -2.42 4.15 -10.35
N LEU A 84 -3.69 4.52 -10.58
CA LEU A 84 -4.83 3.85 -9.96
C LEU A 84 -4.86 2.36 -10.32
N TRP A 85 -4.64 2.01 -11.59
CA TRP A 85 -4.54 0.61 -12.02
C TRP A 85 -3.39 -0.14 -11.34
N THR A 86 -2.20 0.47 -11.23
CA THR A 86 -1.06 -0.13 -10.54
C THR A 86 -1.39 -0.41 -9.07
N ILE A 87 -1.95 0.57 -8.35
CA ILE A 87 -2.36 0.38 -6.95
C ILE A 87 -3.43 -0.70 -6.85
N THR A 88 -4.43 -0.72 -7.73
CA THR A 88 -5.45 -1.78 -7.74
C THR A 88 -4.85 -3.17 -7.95
N VAL A 89 -3.91 -3.33 -8.88
CA VAL A 89 -3.23 -4.61 -9.11
C VAL A 89 -2.44 -5.03 -7.87
N LEU A 90 -1.72 -4.11 -7.22
CA LEU A 90 -1.02 -4.40 -5.98
C LEU A 90 -1.99 -4.74 -4.83
N LEU A 91 -3.14 -4.08 -4.72
CA LEU A 91 -4.15 -4.43 -3.73
C LEU A 91 -4.74 -5.83 -3.97
N ILE A 92 -4.94 -6.23 -5.23
CA ILE A 92 -5.41 -7.59 -5.59
C ILE A 92 -4.35 -8.63 -5.23
N LEU A 93 -3.07 -8.32 -5.50
CA LEU A 93 -1.94 -9.20 -5.19
C LEU A 93 -1.55 -9.19 -3.70
N PHE A 94 -2.19 -8.36 -2.88
CA PHE A 94 -1.86 -8.19 -1.47
C PHE A 94 -1.93 -9.51 -0.70
N ALA A 95 -3.06 -10.22 -0.75
CA ALA A 95 -3.18 -11.50 -0.05
C ALA A 95 -2.25 -12.60 -0.61
N PRO A 96 -2.16 -12.83 -1.94
CA PRO A 96 -1.18 -13.76 -2.51
C PRO A 96 0.27 -13.46 -2.12
N PHE A 97 0.67 -12.19 -2.10
CA PHE A 97 2.00 -11.78 -1.69
C PHE A 97 2.30 -12.19 -0.24
N PHE A 98 1.37 -11.95 0.68
CA PHE A 98 1.55 -12.28 2.09
C PHE A 98 1.73 -13.78 2.33
N ILE A 99 0.92 -14.60 1.67
CA ILE A 99 0.87 -16.04 1.89
C ILE A 99 2.03 -16.74 1.18
N PHE A 100 2.26 -16.44 -0.10
CA PHE A 100 3.18 -17.22 -0.94
C PHE A 100 4.61 -16.68 -0.97
N VAL A 101 4.80 -15.40 -0.65
CA VAL A 101 6.11 -14.75 -0.76
C VAL A 101 6.58 -14.29 0.61
N PHE A 102 5.82 -13.41 1.26
CA PHE A 102 6.28 -12.71 2.44
C PHE A 102 6.45 -13.63 3.66
N SER A 103 5.42 -14.41 4.01
CA SER A 103 5.48 -15.38 5.12
C SER A 103 6.63 -16.38 5.01
N PRO A 104 6.79 -17.13 3.90
CA PRO A 104 7.90 -18.08 3.78
C PRO A 104 9.27 -17.39 3.78
N LEU A 105 9.40 -16.20 3.18
CA LEU A 105 10.65 -15.45 3.21
C LEU A 105 11.04 -15.01 4.63
N LEU A 106 10.06 -14.55 5.43
CA LEU A 106 10.30 -14.18 6.82
C LEU A 106 10.82 -15.37 7.65
N GLN A 107 10.26 -16.57 7.42
CA GLN A 107 10.70 -17.79 8.09
C GLN A 107 12.09 -18.27 7.64
N MET A 108 12.44 -18.06 6.36
CA MET A 108 13.75 -18.45 5.84
C MET A 108 14.86 -17.47 6.25
N ASN A 109 14.61 -16.17 6.14
CA ASN A 109 15.56 -15.12 6.48
C ASN A 109 14.84 -13.80 6.72
N ILE A 110 14.86 -13.35 7.98
CA ILE A 110 14.18 -12.13 8.41
C ILE A 110 14.61 -10.90 7.61
N ILE A 111 15.90 -10.78 7.24
CA ILE A 111 16.41 -9.62 6.51
C ILE A 111 15.87 -9.63 5.07
N ALA A 112 15.95 -10.78 4.39
CA ALA A 112 15.44 -10.90 3.03
C ALA A 112 13.92 -10.68 2.98
N GLY A 113 13.17 -11.28 3.92
CA GLY A 113 11.73 -11.05 4.07
C GLY A 113 11.43 -9.58 4.31
N SER A 114 12.14 -8.94 5.25
CA SER A 114 11.94 -7.51 5.57
C SER A 114 12.21 -6.61 4.37
N LEU A 115 13.26 -6.86 3.58
CA LEU A 115 13.56 -6.08 2.38
C LEU A 115 12.48 -6.24 1.30
N VAL A 116 12.08 -7.48 1.01
CA VAL A 116 11.04 -7.76 -0.01
C VAL A 116 9.69 -7.19 0.43
N GLY A 117 9.30 -7.39 1.69
CA GLY A 117 8.10 -6.82 2.28
C GLY A 117 8.13 -5.30 2.30
N GLY A 118 9.28 -4.72 2.67
CA GLY A 118 9.48 -3.28 2.70
C GLY A 118 9.37 -2.65 1.31
N ILE A 119 9.93 -3.27 0.27
CA ILE A 119 9.78 -2.79 -1.11
C ILE A 119 8.31 -2.82 -1.52
N TYR A 120 7.63 -3.94 -1.33
CA TYR A 120 6.24 -4.09 -1.75
C TYR A 120 5.32 -3.14 -0.99
N LEU A 121 5.37 -3.16 0.35
CA LEU A 121 4.52 -2.35 1.22
C LEU A 121 4.90 -0.87 1.24
N GLY A 122 6.12 -0.51 0.85
CA GLY A 122 6.51 0.88 0.67
C GLY A 122 5.97 1.49 -0.63
N ILE A 123 5.58 0.66 -1.60
CA ILE A 123 4.95 1.09 -2.86
C ILE A 123 3.42 1.17 -2.73
N VAL A 124 2.82 0.22 -2.00
CA VAL A 124 1.37 0.14 -1.75
C VAL A 124 0.91 1.27 -0.85
#